data_AF-A0A814HJG4-F1
#
_entry.id   AF-A0A814HJG4-F1
#
_cell.length_a   1.000
_cell.length_b   1.000
_cell.length_c   1.000
_cell.angle_alpha   90.00
_cell.angle_beta   90.00
_cell.angle_gamma   90.00
#
_symmetry.space_group_name_H-M   'P 1'
#
loop_
_entity.id
_entity.type
_entity.pdbx_description
1 polymer ?
#
loop_
_entity_poly.entity_id
_entity_poly.type
_entity_poly.pdbx_seq_one_letter_code
_entity_poly.pdbx_strand_id
1 'polypeptide(L)'
;MAKHHPDLIFCRKQAGVAIGRLCEKCDGRCVICDSYVRPTTLVRICDECNYGSYQGRCVICGGPGCSDAYYCRECSITEKDRDGCPKIVNLGTSTVQWEYKVENTSDIRLHGPFSSEQMIKLNSMGKFDLYKNSVWHRRIDTEQFYAFKTN
;
A
#
# COMPACT_ATOMS: atom_id res chain seq x y z
N MET A 1 -6.37 -9.22 -13.00
CA MET A 1 -6.08 -7.88 -12.40
C MET A 1 -5.07 -8.10 -11.29
N ALA A 2 -4.02 -7.29 -11.20
CA ALA A 2 -3.04 -7.38 -10.11
C ALA A 2 -3.78 -7.22 -8.77
N LYS A 3 -3.55 -8.13 -7.81
CA LYS A 3 -4.16 -8.07 -6.46
C LYS A 3 -3.47 -7.07 -5.52
N HIS A 4 -2.48 -6.34 -6.03
CA HIS A 4 -1.90 -5.21 -5.32
C HIS A 4 -2.99 -4.17 -5.03
N HIS A 5 -2.86 -3.49 -3.88
CA HIS A 5 -3.72 -2.36 -3.53
C HIS A 5 -3.76 -1.37 -4.71
N PRO A 6 -4.94 -0.91 -5.16
CA PRO A 6 -5.07 -0.11 -6.38
C PRO A 6 -4.28 1.20 -6.31
N ASP A 7 -3.97 1.68 -5.11
CA ASP A 7 -3.17 2.89 -4.89
C ASP A 7 -1.66 2.68 -5.09
N LEU A 8 -1.15 1.46 -5.28
CA LEU A 8 0.29 1.23 -5.45
C LEU A 8 0.76 1.66 -6.84
N ILE A 9 1.71 2.59 -6.85
CA ILE A 9 2.31 3.21 -8.04
C ILE A 9 3.67 2.55 -8.30
N PHE A 10 3.81 1.99 -9.49
CA PHE A 10 5.05 1.44 -10.00
C PHE A 10 5.95 2.55 -10.58
N CYS A 11 7.27 2.38 -10.45
CA CYS A 11 8.26 3.30 -11.00
C CYS A 11 8.19 3.43 -12.52
N ARG A 12 8.13 2.31 -13.25
CA ARG A 12 8.05 2.22 -14.72
C ARG A 12 9.17 2.93 -15.51
N LYS A 13 10.26 3.34 -14.87
CA LYS A 13 11.48 3.81 -15.55
C LYS A 13 12.16 2.68 -16.32
N GLN A 14 13.05 3.02 -17.24
CA GLN A 14 13.85 2.05 -18.00
C GLN A 14 14.58 1.10 -17.04
N ALA A 15 14.36 -0.21 -17.21
CA ALA A 15 15.01 -1.21 -16.39
C ALA A 15 16.52 -1.26 -16.69
N GLY A 16 17.33 -1.27 -15.65
CA GLY A 16 18.78 -1.35 -15.74
C GLY A 16 19.27 -2.80 -15.63
N VAL A 17 20.54 -2.95 -15.28
CA VAL A 17 21.17 -4.26 -15.06
C VAL A 17 20.93 -4.83 -13.67
N ALA A 18 20.51 -4.00 -12.71
CA ALA A 18 20.29 -4.42 -11.34
C ALA A 18 19.14 -5.44 -11.22
N ILE A 19 19.38 -6.51 -10.45
CA ILE A 19 18.38 -7.53 -10.17
C ILE A 19 17.48 -7.06 -9.01
N GLY A 20 16.17 -7.16 -9.20
CA GLY A 20 15.20 -6.88 -8.16
C GLY A 20 15.27 -7.92 -7.04
N ARG A 21 15.09 -7.49 -5.79
CA ARG A 21 15.12 -8.36 -4.60
C ARG A 21 13.76 -8.38 -3.91
N LEU A 22 13.45 -9.46 -3.18
CA LEU A 22 12.28 -9.58 -2.30
C LEU A 22 12.74 -9.83 -0.87
N CYS A 23 11.98 -9.32 0.10
CA CYS A 23 12.20 -9.64 1.52
C CYS A 23 11.53 -10.97 1.87
N GLU A 24 11.83 -11.51 3.05
CA GLU A 24 11.29 -12.81 3.52
C GLU A 24 9.77 -12.86 3.49
N LYS A 25 9.10 -11.74 3.81
CA LYS A 25 7.63 -11.66 3.77
C LYS A 25 7.07 -11.72 2.35
N CYS A 26 7.83 -11.24 1.38
CA CYS A 26 7.42 -11.14 -0.02
C CYS A 26 8.00 -12.26 -0.90
N ASP A 27 8.72 -13.20 -0.31
CA ASP A 27 9.46 -14.20 -1.04
C ASP A 27 8.55 -15.08 -1.91
N GLY A 28 9.04 -15.46 -3.09
CA GLY A 28 8.31 -16.26 -4.08
C GLY A 28 7.14 -15.58 -4.78
N ARG A 29 6.80 -14.32 -4.46
CA ARG A 29 5.72 -13.59 -5.12
C ARG A 29 6.13 -12.99 -6.46
N CYS A 30 5.25 -13.10 -7.44
CA CYS A 30 5.33 -12.30 -8.66
C CYS A 30 5.14 -10.81 -8.34
N VAL A 31 6.06 -9.97 -8.81
CA VAL A 31 6.07 -8.51 -8.55
C VAL A 31 4.91 -7.73 -9.16
N ILE A 32 4.11 -8.36 -10.03
CA ILE A 32 2.97 -7.72 -10.70
C ILE A 32 1.62 -8.24 -10.22
N CYS A 33 1.48 -9.55 -9.99
CA CYS A 33 0.18 -10.15 -9.68
C CYS A 33 0.10 -10.81 -8.32
N ASP A 34 1.16 -10.73 -7.50
CA ASP A 34 1.28 -11.39 -6.19
C ASP A 34 1.13 -12.93 -6.22
N SER A 35 1.19 -13.56 -7.41
CA SER A 35 1.06 -15.01 -7.51
C SER A 35 2.36 -15.72 -7.10
N TYR A 36 2.25 -16.88 -6.45
CA TYR A 36 3.39 -17.70 -6.02
C TYR A 36 3.77 -18.80 -7.03
N VAL A 37 3.19 -18.78 -8.24
CA VAL A 37 3.27 -19.89 -9.19
C VAL A 37 4.16 -19.56 -10.38
N ARG A 38 5.01 -20.54 -10.75
CA ARG A 38 5.78 -20.58 -12.00
C ARG A 38 6.59 -19.30 -12.27
N PRO A 39 7.63 -18.99 -11.47
CA PRO A 39 8.58 -17.94 -11.79
C PRO A 39 9.30 -18.28 -13.11
N THR A 40 9.38 -17.32 -14.03
CA THR A 40 10.00 -17.51 -15.35
C THR A 40 11.08 -16.50 -15.65
N THR A 41 10.79 -15.21 -15.46
CA THR A 41 11.69 -14.14 -15.88
C THR A 41 12.23 -13.41 -14.65
N LEU A 42 13.55 -13.20 -14.59
CA LEU A 42 14.20 -12.40 -13.55
C LEU A 42 13.79 -10.94 -13.65
N VAL A 43 13.47 -10.33 -12.50
CA VAL A 43 13.09 -8.92 -12.42
C VAL A 43 14.32 -8.02 -12.49
N ARG A 44 14.24 -6.97 -13.32
CA ARG A 44 15.24 -5.92 -13.41
C ARG A 44 14.68 -4.59 -12.93
N ILE A 45 15.48 -3.84 -12.18
CA ILE A 45 15.12 -2.53 -11.63
C ILE A 45 15.95 -1.42 -12.28
N CYS A 46 15.41 -0.20 -12.33
CA CYS A 46 16.15 0.96 -12.82
C CYS A 46 17.27 1.36 -11.87
N ASP A 47 18.26 2.09 -12.38
CA ASP A 47 19.45 2.47 -11.62
C ASP A 47 19.12 3.37 -10.42
N GLU A 48 18.14 4.26 -10.57
CA GLU A 48 17.68 5.12 -9.47
C GLU A 48 17.07 4.31 -8.32
N CYS A 49 16.28 3.28 -8.62
CA CYS A 49 15.67 2.41 -7.60
C CYS A 49 16.67 1.45 -6.94
N ASN A 50 17.91 1.41 -7.45
CA ASN A 50 19.03 0.63 -6.93
C ASN A 50 20.21 1.53 -6.52
N TYR A 51 19.99 2.80 -6.21
CA TYR A 51 21.05 3.72 -5.82
C TYR A 51 21.17 3.86 -4.30
N GLY A 52 22.40 3.84 -3.78
CA GLY A 52 22.72 4.11 -2.37
C GLY A 52 21.95 3.22 -1.40
N SER A 53 21.20 3.85 -0.48
CA SER A 53 20.43 3.15 0.56
C SER A 53 19.27 2.31 0.03
N TYR A 54 18.88 2.47 -1.24
CA TYR A 54 17.82 1.67 -1.88
C TYR A 54 18.31 0.34 -2.45
N GLN A 55 19.63 0.11 -2.44
CA GLN A 55 20.24 -1.13 -2.88
C GLN A 55 19.76 -2.33 -2.06
N GLY A 56 19.52 -3.44 -2.75
CA GLY A 56 19.09 -4.68 -2.12
C GLY A 56 17.74 -4.60 -1.41
N ARG A 57 16.95 -3.53 -1.60
CA ARG A 57 15.62 -3.41 -0.99
C ARG A 57 14.54 -4.10 -1.81
N CYS A 58 13.59 -4.69 -1.09
CA CYS A 58 12.42 -5.36 -1.61
C CYS A 58 11.67 -4.49 -2.63
N VAL A 59 11.35 -5.07 -3.80
CA VAL A 59 10.64 -4.41 -4.90
C VAL A 59 9.21 -4.03 -4.51
N ILE A 60 8.58 -4.80 -3.62
CA ILE A 60 7.17 -4.63 -3.23
C ILE A 60 7.02 -3.72 -2.01
N CYS A 61 7.79 -3.96 -0.94
CA CYS A 61 7.58 -3.28 0.35
C CYS A 61 8.75 -2.41 0.81
N GLY A 62 9.88 -2.39 0.08
CA GLY A 62 11.06 -1.62 0.47
C GLY A 62 11.87 -2.16 1.67
N GLY A 63 11.46 -3.29 2.29
CA GLY A 63 12.24 -3.95 3.35
C GLY A 63 13.58 -4.55 2.85
N PRO A 64 14.43 -5.08 3.75
CA PRO A 64 15.69 -5.72 3.37
C PRO A 64 15.44 -6.96 2.49
N GLY A 65 16.07 -7.03 1.31
CA GLY A 65 15.86 -8.09 0.33
C GLY A 65 16.80 -9.29 0.52
N CYS A 66 16.23 -10.47 0.67
CA CYS A 66 16.92 -11.74 0.88
C CYS A 66 17.00 -12.63 -0.38
N SER A 67 15.98 -12.57 -1.25
CA SER A 67 15.86 -13.42 -2.43
C SER A 67 15.71 -12.60 -3.71
N ASP A 68 15.96 -13.22 -4.86
CA ASP A 68 15.77 -12.59 -6.17
C ASP A 68 14.29 -12.57 -6.56
N ALA A 69 13.88 -11.47 -7.17
CA ALA A 69 12.50 -11.25 -7.61
C ALA A 69 12.28 -11.83 -9.02
N TYR A 70 11.09 -12.42 -9.23
CA TYR A 70 10.71 -13.01 -10.51
C TYR A 70 9.33 -12.53 -10.98
N TYR A 71 9.15 -12.48 -12.29
CA TYR A 71 7.84 -12.45 -12.93
C TYR A 71 7.34 -13.88 -13.12
N CYS A 72 6.04 -14.08 -12.92
CA CYS A 72 5.40 -15.37 -13.23
C CYS A 72 5.17 -15.52 -14.74
N ARG A 73 5.03 -16.78 -15.18
CA ARG A 73 4.80 -17.14 -16.59
C ARG A 73 3.70 -16.34 -17.27
N GLU A 74 2.59 -16.13 -16.58
CA GLU A 74 1.44 -15.38 -17.12
C GLU A 74 1.77 -13.90 -17.35
N CYS A 75 2.53 -13.29 -16.44
CA CYS A 75 2.96 -11.90 -16.60
C CYS A 75 3.96 -11.76 -17.75
N SER A 76 4.84 -12.74 -17.95
CA SER A 76 5.76 -12.74 -19.10
C SER A 76 5.07 -12.99 -20.44
N ILE A 77 4.07 -13.88 -20.50
CA ILE A 77 3.28 -14.10 -21.73
C ILE A 77 2.45 -12.88 -22.10
N THR A 78 1.96 -12.14 -21.08
CA THR A 78 1.23 -10.89 -21.28
C THR A 78 2.16 -9.67 -21.43
N GLU A 79 3.46 -9.89 -21.57
CA GLU A 79 4.50 -8.88 -21.78
C GLU A 79 4.60 -7.79 -20.69
N LYS A 80 4.03 -8.04 -19.51
CA LYS A 80 4.07 -7.09 -18.37
C LYS A 80 5.46 -6.95 -17.75
N ASP A 81 6.34 -7.90 -18.02
CA ASP A 81 7.75 -7.84 -17.67
C ASP A 81 8.54 -6.82 -18.52
N ARG A 82 7.94 -6.27 -19.58
CA ARG A 82 8.55 -5.26 -20.47
C ARG A 82 8.09 -3.82 -20.22
N ASP A 83 7.17 -3.60 -19.29
CA ASP A 83 6.64 -2.28 -18.93
C ASP A 83 7.68 -1.36 -18.23
N GLY A 84 8.86 -1.88 -17.87
CA GLY A 84 9.90 -1.15 -17.12
C GLY A 84 10.01 -1.55 -15.65
N CYS A 85 10.65 -0.70 -14.84
CA CYS A 85 10.99 -0.97 -13.45
C CYS A 85 9.73 -1.23 -12.58
N PRO A 86 9.56 -2.43 -11.99
CA PRO A 86 8.39 -2.78 -11.20
C PRO A 86 8.52 -2.39 -9.71
N LYS A 87 9.48 -1.54 -9.33
CA LYS A 87 9.63 -1.09 -7.94
C LYS A 87 8.47 -0.16 -7.56
N ILE A 88 7.84 -0.43 -6.43
CA ILE A 88 6.78 0.41 -5.89
C ILE A 88 7.44 1.62 -5.21
N VAL A 89 7.01 2.83 -5.59
CA VAL A 89 7.63 4.09 -5.12
C VAL A 89 6.83 4.73 -3.99
N ASN A 90 5.50 4.61 -4.00
CA ASN A 90 4.66 5.12 -2.95
C ASN A 90 4.40 4.02 -1.91
N LEU A 91 5.42 3.76 -1.10
CA LEU A 91 5.28 3.00 0.14
C LEU A 91 4.54 3.87 1.18
N GLY A 92 3.34 4.32 0.83
CA GLY A 92 2.41 5.03 1.71
C GLY A 92 1.57 3.99 2.43
N THR A 93 1.54 4.08 3.76
CA THR A 93 0.77 3.21 4.63
C THR A 93 -0.68 3.10 4.13
N SER A 94 -1.10 1.90 3.73
CA SER A 94 -2.51 1.56 3.51
C SER A 94 -3.37 1.73 4.77
N THR A 95 -2.75 2.06 5.92
CA THR A 95 -3.47 2.59 7.08
C THR A 95 -3.75 4.08 6.86
N VAL A 96 -4.92 4.37 6.28
CA VAL A 96 -5.57 5.66 6.49
C VAL A 96 -5.79 5.77 8.00
N GLN A 97 -5.10 6.70 8.66
CA GLN A 97 -5.38 6.98 10.06
C GLN A 97 -6.49 8.01 10.11
N TRP A 98 -7.48 7.79 10.96
CA TRP A 98 -8.61 8.69 11.14
C TRP A 98 -8.58 9.29 12.53
N GLU A 99 -8.84 10.58 12.61
CA GLU A 99 -9.02 11.32 13.86
C GLU A 99 -10.48 11.73 14.01
N TYR A 100 -10.96 11.67 15.25
CA TYR A 100 -12.29 12.11 15.65
C TYR A 100 -12.22 13.23 16.68
N LYS A 101 -13.12 14.20 16.58
CA LYS A 101 -13.33 15.24 17.61
C LYS A 101 -14.81 15.33 17.96
N VAL A 102 -15.12 15.30 19.26
CA VAL A 102 -16.47 15.52 19.80
C VAL A 102 -16.51 16.91 20.43
N GLU A 103 -17.57 17.66 20.18
CA GLU A 103 -17.62 19.10 20.45
C GLU A 103 -17.79 19.48 21.94
N ASN A 104 -18.01 18.54 22.86
CA ASN A 104 -18.33 18.85 24.27
C ASN A 104 -17.56 18.05 25.34
N THR A 105 -16.50 17.34 24.98
CA THR A 105 -15.57 16.78 25.97
C THR A 105 -14.17 16.74 25.37
N SER A 106 -13.22 17.41 26.01
CA SER A 106 -11.85 17.59 25.53
C SER A 106 -11.04 16.29 25.37
N ASP A 107 -11.52 15.14 25.86
CA ASP A 107 -10.63 14.01 26.17
C ASP A 107 -11.11 12.62 25.72
N ILE A 108 -11.77 12.51 24.56
CA ILE A 108 -11.88 11.20 23.88
C ILE A 108 -11.14 11.24 22.56
N ARG A 109 -9.85 10.90 22.63
CA ARG A 109 -9.01 10.68 21.44
C ARG A 109 -8.91 9.19 21.18
N LEU A 110 -9.77 8.68 20.30
CA LEU A 110 -9.58 7.34 19.75
C LEU A 110 -8.45 7.42 18.71
N HIS A 111 -7.23 7.13 19.16
CA HIS A 111 -6.08 6.95 18.27
C HIS A 111 -5.97 5.48 17.88
N GLY A 112 -6.31 5.17 16.63
CA GLY A 112 -6.12 3.83 16.09
C GLY A 112 -5.98 3.89 14.57
N PRO A 113 -5.15 3.03 13.97
CA PRO A 113 -5.20 2.82 12.53
C PRO A 113 -6.50 2.08 12.20
N PHE A 114 -7.53 2.82 11.78
CA PHE A 114 -8.80 2.25 11.33
C PHE A 114 -8.86 2.26 9.80
N SER A 115 -9.05 1.09 9.18
CA SER A 115 -9.40 1.04 7.76
C SER A 115 -10.77 1.69 7.51
N SER A 116 -11.01 2.16 6.28
CA SER A 116 -12.31 2.74 5.88
C SER A 116 -13.48 1.78 6.15
N GLU A 117 -13.28 0.47 6.00
CA GLU A 117 -14.30 -0.54 6.31
C GLU A 117 -14.59 -0.66 7.81
N GLN A 118 -13.55 -0.61 8.65
CA GLN A 118 -13.70 -0.61 10.11
C GLN A 118 -14.43 0.65 10.59
N MET A 119 -14.17 1.79 9.97
CA MET A 119 -14.86 3.06 10.25
C MET A 119 -16.37 2.96 9.96
N ILE A 120 -16.73 2.43 8.79
CA ILE A 120 -18.14 2.23 8.40
C ILE A 120 -18.82 1.26 9.37
N LYS A 121 -18.14 0.17 9.76
CA LYS A 121 -18.67 -0.79 10.73
C LYS A 121 -18.88 -0.17 12.11
N LEU A 122 -17.91 0.58 12.62
CA LEU A 122 -18.01 1.27 13.91
C LEU A 122 -19.15 2.31 13.91
N ASN A 123 -19.39 2.98 12.78
CA ASN A 123 -20.54 3.86 12.59
C ASN A 123 -21.86 3.09 12.60
N SER A 124 -21.97 1.99 11.85
CA SER A 124 -23.17 1.14 11.84
C SER A 124 -23.47 0.47 13.18
N MET A 125 -22.45 0.26 14.03
CA MET A 125 -22.58 -0.28 15.38
C MET A 125 -23.05 0.76 16.40
N GLY A 126 -23.29 2.00 15.97
CA GLY A 126 -23.76 3.08 16.84
C GLY A 126 -22.76 3.47 17.94
N LYS A 127 -21.49 3.09 17.81
CA LYS A 127 -20.44 3.50 18.78
C LYS A 127 -20.19 5.01 18.76
N PHE A 128 -20.60 5.69 17.68
CA PHE A 128 -20.56 7.15 17.54
C PHE A 128 -21.94 7.80 17.70
N ASP A 129 -23.03 7.01 17.83
CA ASP A 129 -24.42 7.49 17.93
C ASP A 129 -24.78 8.09 19.30
N LEU A 130 -23.90 8.00 20.30
CA LEU A 130 -24.09 8.68 21.59
C LEU A 130 -24.20 10.21 21.43
N TYR A 131 -23.75 10.76 20.29
CA TYR A 131 -23.78 12.19 20.01
C TYR A 131 -24.21 12.44 18.56
N LYS A 132 -25.48 12.11 18.27
CA LYS A 132 -26.16 12.15 16.95
C LYS A 132 -25.95 13.39 16.06
N ASN A 133 -25.34 14.48 16.53
CA ASN A 133 -25.18 15.71 15.77
C ASN A 133 -23.79 16.38 15.88
N SER A 134 -22.77 15.74 16.47
CA SER A 134 -21.53 16.46 16.85
C SER A 134 -20.25 15.62 16.74
N VAL A 135 -20.18 14.70 15.77
CA VAL A 135 -18.99 13.88 15.52
C VAL A 135 -18.39 14.25 14.17
N TRP A 136 -17.19 14.83 14.21
CA TRP A 136 -16.41 15.18 13.03
C TRP A 136 -15.26 14.21 12.87
N HIS A 137 -14.99 13.77 11.64
CA HIS A 137 -13.88 12.89 11.34
C HIS A 137 -12.99 13.47 10.24
N ARG A 138 -11.68 13.24 10.34
CA ARG A 138 -10.72 13.62 9.30
C ARG A 138 -9.72 12.49 9.08
N ARG A 139 -9.18 12.42 7.86
CA ARG A 139 -7.96 11.67 7.62
C ARG A 139 -6.79 12.44 8.24
N ILE A 140 -5.92 11.76 8.99
CA ILE A 140 -4.66 12.36 9.43
C ILE A 140 -3.91 12.77 8.15
N ASP A 141 -3.49 14.04 8.08
CA ASP A 141 -2.93 14.77 6.93
C ASP A 141 -3.93 15.55 6.05
N THR A 142 -5.23 15.52 6.35
CA THR A 142 -6.22 16.43 5.73
C THR A 142 -6.73 17.45 6.74
N GLU A 143 -6.70 18.74 6.38
CA GLU A 143 -7.30 19.82 7.20
C GLU A 143 -8.83 19.81 7.16
N GLN A 144 -9.42 19.02 6.26
CA GLN A 144 -10.87 18.99 6.03
C GLN A 144 -11.53 17.93 6.91
N PHE A 145 -12.47 18.39 7.73
CA PHE A 145 -13.36 17.52 8.49
C PHE A 145 -14.58 17.16 7.64
N TYR A 146 -14.98 15.90 7.70
CA TYR A 146 -16.22 15.42 7.11
C TYR A 146 -17.25 15.20 8.22
N ALA A 147 -18.50 15.56 7.94
CA ALA A 147 -19.65 15.19 8.77
C ALA A 147 -20.50 14.21 7.98
N PHE A 148 -20.79 13.04 8.56
CA PHE A 148 -21.86 12.21 8.03
C PHE A 148 -23.19 12.85 8.43
N LYS A 149 -23.90 13.42 7.46
CA LYS A 149 -25.32 13.69 7.62
C LYS A 149 -26.05 12.35 7.63
N THR A 150 -26.48 11.90 8.80
CA THR A 150 -27.60 10.97 8.88
C THR A 150 -28.84 11.73 8.40
N ASN A 151 -29.52 11.20 7.37
CA ASN A 151 -30.87 11.65 7.02
C ASN A 151 -31.80 11.55 8.22
#